data_AF-A0A6B9HC00-F1
#
_entry.id   AF-A0A6B9HC00-F1
#
_cell.length_a   1.000
_cell.length_b   1.000
_cell.length_c   1.000
_cell.angle_alpha   90.00
_cell.angle_beta   90.00
_cell.angle_gamma   90.00
#
_symmetry.space_group_name_H-M   'P 1'
#
loop_
_entity.id
_entity.type
_entity.pdbx_description
1 polymer ?
#
loop_
_entity_poly.entity_id
_entity_poly.type
_entity_poly.pdbx_seq_one_letter_code
_entity_poly.pdbx_strand_id
1 'polypeptide(L)'
;VAHMWFDNTIIEADTTEDQSGGQYDKSSLGWKALSRIAALCNRAEFKTAQENVNIMKKEVNGDASEAALLKCVELAVGDVKKWRSKNKKVCELPFNSTNKYQVSIHETEDTSDPRYLLLMKGAPE
;
A
#
# COMPACT_ATOMS: atom_id res chain seq x y z
N VAL A 1 -2.99 9.95 2.04
CA VAL A 1 -1.62 10.27 1.55
C VAL A 1 -1.74 11.62 0.86
N ALA A 2 -0.86 12.58 1.17
CA ALA A 2 -0.93 13.92 0.58
C ALA A 2 0.04 14.09 -0.61
N HIS A 3 1.27 13.59 -0.47
CA HIS A 3 2.29 13.65 -1.51
C HIS A 3 3.06 12.34 -1.57
N MET A 4 3.63 12.05 -2.73
CA MET A 4 4.50 10.91 -2.99
C MET A 4 5.74 11.39 -3.74
N TRP A 5 6.89 10.76 -3.49
CA TRP A 5 8.12 11.06 -4.20
C TRP A 5 8.65 9.77 -4.84
N PHE A 6 8.72 9.76 -6.16
CA PHE A 6 9.28 8.68 -6.97
C PHE A 6 9.74 9.25 -8.32
N ASP A 7 10.63 8.54 -9.02
CA ASP A 7 11.20 8.99 -10.31
C ASP A 7 11.74 10.43 -10.26
N ASN A 8 12.35 10.79 -9.11
CA ASN A 8 12.88 12.13 -8.81
C ASN A 8 11.86 13.28 -8.93
N THR A 9 10.57 12.97 -8.76
CA THR A 9 9.47 13.93 -8.93
C THR A 9 8.52 13.86 -7.72
N ILE A 10 8.03 15.03 -7.29
CA ILE A 10 6.98 15.12 -6.28
C ILE A 10 5.63 15.03 -6.98
N ILE A 11 4.80 14.09 -6.53
CA ILE A 11 3.45 13.87 -7.02
C ILE A 11 2.46 14.20 -5.91
N GLU A 12 1.53 15.10 -6.20
CA GLU A 12 0.39 15.40 -5.32
C GLU A 12 -0.66 14.30 -5.46
N ALA A 13 -1.06 13.72 -4.32
CA ALA A 13 -2.11 12.71 -4.29
C ALA A 13 -3.46 13.40 -4.20
N ASP A 14 -4.47 12.86 -4.88
CA ASP A 14 -5.83 13.33 -4.72
C ASP A 14 -6.34 13.04 -3.30
N THR A 15 -6.57 14.11 -2.54
CA THR A 15 -7.12 14.05 -1.19
C THR A 15 -8.60 14.39 -1.11
N THR A 16 -9.28 14.68 -2.23
CA THR A 16 -10.69 15.04 -2.21
C THR A 16 -11.58 13.82 -1.95
N GLU A 17 -12.74 14.03 -1.33
CA GLU A 17 -13.65 12.91 -1.03
C GLU A 17 -14.31 12.32 -2.29
N ASP A 18 -14.48 13.16 -3.31
CA ASP A 18 -15.11 12.86 -4.60
C ASP A 18 -14.11 12.40 -5.68
N GLN A 19 -12.81 12.37 -5.36
CA GLN A 19 -11.73 11.98 -6.28
C GLN A 19 -11.67 12.85 -7.55
N SER A 20 -11.85 14.15 -7.39
CA SER A 20 -11.85 15.14 -8.47
C SER A 20 -10.49 15.82 -8.68
N GLY A 21 -9.46 15.42 -7.93
CA GLY A 21 -8.12 15.97 -7.98
C GLY A 21 -7.25 15.45 -9.15
N GLY A 22 -5.98 15.85 -9.12
CA GLY A 22 -5.00 15.59 -10.17
C GLY A 22 -4.71 14.10 -10.39
N GLN A 23 -4.56 13.70 -11.67
CA GLN A 23 -4.14 12.36 -12.04
C GLN A 23 -2.61 12.31 -12.20
N TYR A 24 -2.01 11.18 -11.83
CA TYR A 24 -0.59 10.88 -12.05
C TYR A 24 -0.43 9.59 -12.84
N ASP A 25 0.73 9.42 -13.47
CA ASP A 25 1.01 8.24 -14.29
C ASP A 25 1.18 6.99 -13.41
N LYS A 26 0.15 6.14 -13.41
CA LYS A 26 0.15 4.84 -12.73
C LYS A 26 0.89 3.75 -13.50
N SER A 27 1.41 4.04 -14.70
CA SER A 27 2.15 3.07 -15.52
C SER A 27 3.65 3.04 -15.21
N SER A 28 4.18 4.09 -14.59
CA SER A 28 5.57 4.22 -14.13
C SER A 28 6.03 3.00 -13.32
N LEU A 29 7.27 2.59 -13.54
CA LEU A 29 7.92 1.54 -12.76
C LEU A 29 8.12 1.95 -11.30
N GLY A 30 8.47 3.23 -11.05
CA GLY A 30 8.60 3.79 -9.70
C GLY A 30 7.29 3.70 -8.92
N TRP A 31 6.17 4.08 -9.56
CA TRP A 31 4.85 3.94 -8.95
C TRP A 31 4.47 2.48 -8.69
N LYS A 32 4.71 1.58 -9.65
CA LYS A 32 4.41 0.14 -9.48
C LYS A 32 5.18 -0.46 -8.31
N ALA A 33 6.45 -0.11 -8.14
CA ALA A 33 7.24 -0.56 -7.01
C ALA A 33 6.73 0.02 -5.68
N LEU A 34 6.48 1.34 -5.64
CA LEU A 34 6.01 2.04 -4.44
C LEU A 34 4.63 1.54 -3.97
N SER A 35 3.67 1.43 -4.89
CA SER A 35 2.32 0.93 -4.60
C SER A 35 2.34 -0.53 -4.13
N ARG A 36 3.24 -1.37 -4.68
CA ARG A 36 3.44 -2.75 -4.22
C ARG A 36 3.93 -2.80 -2.77
N ILE A 37 4.89 -1.95 -2.39
CA ILE A 37 5.35 -1.85 -0.99
C ILE A 37 4.21 -1.40 -0.08
N ALA A 38 3.51 -0.32 -0.44
CA ALA A 38 2.42 0.23 0.36
C ALA A 38 1.23 -0.73 0.53
N ALA A 39 0.96 -1.56 -0.47
CA ALA A 39 -0.09 -2.57 -0.42
C ALA A 39 0.32 -3.80 0.41
N LEU A 40 1.51 -4.37 0.19
CA LEU A 40 1.90 -5.66 0.77
C LEU A 40 2.56 -5.52 2.15
N CYS A 41 3.40 -4.50 2.35
CA CYS A 41 4.06 -4.20 3.64
C CYS A 41 3.15 -3.36 4.54
N ASN A 42 1.91 -3.81 4.74
CA ASN A 42 0.88 -3.08 5.46
C ASN A 42 -0.08 -4.07 6.15
N ARG A 43 -0.41 -3.82 7.42
CA ARG A 43 -1.31 -4.68 8.22
C ARG A 43 -2.73 -4.15 8.33
N ALA A 44 -2.99 -2.95 7.84
CA ALA A 44 -4.33 -2.39 7.87
C ALA A 44 -5.29 -3.20 7.00
N GLU A 45 -6.53 -3.35 7.47
CA GLU A 45 -7.63 -4.03 6.77
C GLU A 45 -8.94 -3.24 6.88
N PHE A 46 -9.71 -3.17 5.80
CA PHE A 46 -11.06 -2.62 5.86
C PHE A 46 -11.97 -3.48 6.75
N LYS A 47 -12.79 -2.86 7.60
CA LYS A 47 -13.82 -3.59 8.33
C LYS A 47 -14.88 -4.14 7.37
N THR A 48 -15.54 -5.23 7.77
CA THR A 48 -16.59 -5.90 6.99
C THR A 48 -17.85 -5.04 6.84
N ALA A 49 -18.73 -5.42 5.92
CA ALA A 49 -20.04 -4.79 5.67
C ALA A 49 -20.00 -3.31 5.23
N GLN A 50 -18.94 -2.91 4.50
CA GLN A 50 -18.76 -1.54 3.99
C GLN A 50 -18.60 -1.51 2.46
N GLU A 51 -19.23 -2.44 1.75
CA GLU A 51 -19.10 -2.60 0.29
C GLU A 51 -19.60 -1.37 -0.48
N ASN A 52 -20.68 -0.74 0.01
CA ASN A 52 -21.30 0.45 -0.59
C ASN A 52 -20.75 1.78 -0.05
N VAL A 53 -19.73 1.75 0.81
CA VAL A 53 -19.12 2.96 1.40
C VAL A 53 -17.94 3.39 0.52
N ASN A 54 -17.84 4.69 0.23
CA ASN A 54 -16.67 5.26 -0.46
C ASN A 54 -15.38 4.90 0.31
N ILE A 55 -14.34 4.47 -0.41
CA ILE A 55 -13.06 4.02 0.16
C ILE A 55 -12.48 5.02 1.18
N MET A 56 -12.60 6.33 0.93
CA MET A 56 -12.13 7.36 1.86
C MET A 56 -12.85 7.34 3.20
N LYS A 57 -14.14 6.93 3.22
CA LYS A 57 -15.01 6.85 4.41
C LYS A 57 -15.04 5.47 5.04
N LYS A 58 -14.49 4.44 4.40
CA LYS A 58 -14.41 3.09 4.99
C LYS A 58 -13.62 3.12 6.30
N GLU A 59 -14.16 2.46 7.31
CA GLU A 59 -13.47 2.15 8.54
C GLU A 59 -12.41 1.08 8.30
N VAL A 60 -11.25 1.27 8.94
CA VAL A 60 -10.06 0.43 8.79
C VAL A 60 -9.57 0.01 10.17
N ASN A 61 -9.24 -1.27 10.33
CA ASN A 61 -8.48 -1.78 11.45
C ASN A 61 -7.00 -1.62 11.15
N GLY A 62 -6.28 -0.83 11.94
CA GLY A 62 -4.85 -0.53 11.74
C GLY A 62 -4.52 0.86 12.29
N ASP A 63 -3.24 1.22 12.34
CA ASP A 63 -2.86 2.59 12.70
C ASP A 63 -3.19 3.58 11.58
N ALA A 64 -3.19 4.88 11.91
CA ALA A 64 -3.58 5.93 10.98
C ALA A 64 -2.73 5.98 9.70
N SER A 65 -1.42 5.68 9.80
CA SER A 65 -0.51 5.73 8.67
C SER A 65 -0.76 4.54 7.74
N GLU A 66 -0.89 3.34 8.31
CA GLU A 66 -1.22 2.14 7.55
C GLU A 66 -2.60 2.23 6.89
N ALA A 67 -3.59 2.78 7.59
CA ALA A 67 -4.93 2.99 7.04
C ALA A 67 -4.93 3.99 5.88
N ALA A 68 -4.16 5.09 5.99
CA ALA A 68 -4.03 6.07 4.92
C ALA A 68 -3.37 5.48 3.67
N LEU A 69 -2.33 4.65 3.84
CA LEU A 69 -1.69 3.95 2.73
C LEU A 69 -2.65 2.94 2.09
N LEU A 70 -3.37 2.13 2.89
CA LEU A 70 -4.34 1.16 2.39
C LEU A 70 -5.41 1.83 1.52
N LYS A 71 -6.00 2.93 1.99
CA LYS A 71 -6.99 3.69 1.22
C LYS A 71 -6.41 4.22 -0.08
N CYS A 72 -5.19 4.76 -0.05
CA CYS A 72 -4.50 5.29 -1.22
C CYS A 72 -4.26 4.21 -2.29
N VAL A 73 -3.72 3.04 -1.90
CA VAL A 73 -3.48 1.96 -2.87
C VAL A 73 -4.76 1.29 -3.34
N GLU A 74 -5.78 1.17 -2.49
CA GLU A 74 -7.09 0.64 -2.88
C GLU A 74 -7.75 1.53 -3.94
N LEU A 75 -7.66 2.85 -3.79
CA LEU A 75 -8.14 3.80 -4.79
C LEU A 75 -7.36 3.73 -6.11
N ALA A 76 -6.05 3.55 -6.03
CA ALA A 76 -5.19 3.65 -7.19
C ALA A 76 -5.09 2.35 -8.01
N VAL A 77 -5.05 1.20 -7.32
CA VAL A 77 -4.78 -0.13 -7.89
C VAL A 77 -6.01 -1.05 -7.83
N GLY A 78 -6.87 -0.88 -6.83
CA GLY A 78 -8.05 -1.72 -6.60
C GLY A 78 -7.75 -3.05 -5.91
N ASP A 79 -8.75 -3.55 -5.17
CA ASP A 79 -8.81 -4.88 -4.54
C ASP A 79 -7.47 -5.37 -3.93
N VAL A 80 -6.95 -4.58 -2.97
CA VAL A 80 -5.71 -4.87 -2.26
C VAL A 80 -5.81 -6.21 -1.52
N LYS A 81 -7.00 -6.57 -1.06
CA LYS A 81 -7.25 -7.85 -0.38
C LYS A 81 -6.96 -9.04 -1.30
N LYS A 82 -7.50 -9.05 -2.52
CA LYS A 82 -7.20 -10.08 -3.52
C LYS A 82 -5.75 -10.03 -3.98
N TRP A 83 -5.16 -8.84 -4.05
CA TRP A 83 -3.75 -8.75 -4.43
C TRP A 83 -2.82 -9.37 -3.39
N ARG A 84 -3.10 -9.12 -2.10
CA ARG A 84 -2.40 -9.75 -0.96
C ARG A 84 -2.59 -11.27 -0.92
N SER A 85 -3.76 -11.80 -1.31
CA SER A 85 -3.96 -13.26 -1.33
C SER A 85 -3.13 -13.96 -2.39
N LYS A 86 -2.83 -13.28 -3.51
CA LYS A 86 -1.91 -13.78 -4.55
C LYS A 86 -0.43 -13.61 -4.21
N ASN A 87 -0.09 -12.64 -3.35
CA ASN A 87 1.28 -12.38 -2.91
C ASN A 87 1.42 -12.74 -1.43
N LYS A 88 1.35 -14.05 -1.14
CA LYS A 88 1.24 -14.59 0.21
C LYS A 88 2.42 -14.16 1.08
N LYS A 89 2.11 -13.60 2.25
CA LYS A 89 3.12 -13.22 3.24
C LYS A 89 3.69 -14.46 3.92
N VAL A 90 5.01 -14.63 3.85
CA VAL A 90 5.75 -15.77 4.41
C VAL A 90 6.21 -15.45 5.84
N CYS A 91 6.76 -14.26 6.04
CA CYS A 91 7.14 -13.77 7.36
C CYS A 91 7.05 -12.25 7.42
N GLU A 92 6.97 -11.72 8.63
CA GLU A 92 7.02 -10.29 8.87
C GLU A 92 7.75 -9.94 10.16
N LEU A 93 8.41 -8.79 10.12
CA LEU A 93 8.88 -8.09 11.30
C LEU A 93 7.95 -6.88 11.52
N PRO A 94 7.16 -6.86 12.62
CA PRO A 94 6.38 -5.70 13.01
C PRO A 94 7.23 -4.43 13.10
N PHE A 95 6.60 -3.28 12.85
CA PHE A 95 7.16 -2.02 13.32
C PHE A 95 7.37 -2.08 14.85
N ASN A 96 8.55 -1.66 15.31
CA ASN A 96 8.85 -1.47 16.72
C ASN A 96 9.73 -0.23 16.93
N SER A 97 9.73 0.32 18.15
CA SER A 97 10.43 1.57 18.48
C SER A 97 11.96 1.46 18.46
N THR A 98 12.50 0.25 18.57
CA THR A 98 13.94 -0.01 18.53
C THR A 98 14.48 0.06 17.10
N ASN A 99 13.82 -0.65 16.18
CA ASN A 99 14.25 -0.80 14.80
C ASN A 99 13.73 0.34 13.91
N LYS A 100 12.57 0.92 14.24
CA LYS A 100 11.91 2.00 13.47
C LYS A 100 11.57 1.64 12.02
N TYR A 101 11.47 0.34 11.72
CA TYR A 101 11.06 -0.16 10.42
C TYR A 101 10.19 -1.41 10.55
N GLN A 102 9.42 -1.67 9.51
CA GLN A 102 8.64 -2.88 9.29
C GLN A 102 9.17 -3.57 8.03
N VAL A 103 9.27 -4.90 8.07
CA VAL A 103 9.68 -5.74 6.93
C VAL A 103 8.67 -6.85 6.73
N SER A 104 8.40 -7.19 5.47
CA SER A 104 7.64 -8.39 5.13
C SER A 104 8.26 -9.10 3.94
N ILE A 105 8.20 -10.44 3.95
CA ILE A 105 8.66 -11.29 2.85
C ILE A 105 7.44 -12.00 2.27
N HIS A 106 7.34 -12.00 0.94
CA HIS A 106 6.19 -12.52 0.22
C HIS A 106 6.59 -13.50 -0.87
N GLU A 107 5.77 -14.52 -1.09
CA GLU A 107 5.67 -15.20 -2.38
C GLU A 107 5.09 -14.22 -3.40
N THR A 108 5.42 -14.41 -4.68
CA THR A 108 4.90 -13.55 -5.75
C THR A 108 3.89 -14.30 -6.61
N GLU A 109 3.00 -13.56 -7.27
CA GLU A 109 2.03 -14.15 -8.20
C GLU A 109 2.64 -14.62 -9.53
N ASP A 110 3.92 -14.33 -9.76
CA ASP A 110 4.66 -14.78 -10.95
C ASP A 110 5.17 -16.21 -10.73
N THR A 111 4.50 -17.17 -11.38
CA THR A 111 4.87 -18.60 -11.29
C THR A 111 6.18 -18.93 -12.01
N SER A 112 6.70 -18.01 -12.83
CA SER A 112 7.98 -18.18 -13.51
C SER A 112 9.19 -17.73 -12.67
N ASP A 113 8.95 -16.96 -11.61
CA ASP A 113 9.98 -16.47 -10.71
C ASP A 113 9.88 -17.13 -9.31
N PRO A 114 10.78 -18.09 -8.98
CA PRO A 114 10.74 -18.78 -7.69
C PRO A 114 11.27 -17.94 -6.52
N ARG A 115 11.70 -16.70 -6.75
CA ARG A 115 12.29 -15.85 -5.72
C ARG A 115 11.22 -15.28 -4.77
N TYR A 116 11.63 -15.06 -3.53
CA TYR A 116 10.84 -14.30 -2.56
C TYR A 116 11.05 -12.78 -2.74
N LEU A 117 10.00 -12.02 -2.47
CA LEU A 117 10.02 -10.57 -2.48
C LEU A 117 10.10 -10.03 -1.05
N LEU A 118 11.19 -9.32 -0.73
CA LEU A 118 11.31 -8.57 0.51
C LEU A 118 10.84 -7.13 0.29
N LEU A 119 10.01 -6.63 1.21
CA LEU A 119 9.49 -5.27 1.22
C LEU A 119 9.70 -4.66 2.60
N MET A 120 9.95 -3.35 2.65
CA MET A 120 10.24 -2.64 3.88
C MET A 120 9.66 -1.23 3.83
N LYS A 121 9.27 -0.73 5.01
CA LYS A 121 8.96 0.68 5.23
C LYS A 121 9.46 1.12 6.61
N GLY A 122 9.80 2.39 6.77
CA GLY A 122 10.32 2.92 8.02
C GLY A 122 10.50 4.43 7.95
N ALA A 123 11.24 4.96 8.92
CA ALA A 123 11.70 6.34 8.87
C ALA A 123 12.65 6.55 7.67
N PRO A 124 12.63 7.73 7.03
CA PRO A 124 13.32 7.96 5.75
C PRO A 124 14.84 8.22 5.85
N GLU A 125 15.37 8.54 7.04
CA GLU A 125 16.80 8.83 7.27
C GLU A 125 17.74 7.62 7.11
#